data_AF-A0A9X3P518-F1
#
_entry.id   AF-A0A9X3P518-F1
#
_cell.length_a   1.000
_cell.length_b   1.000
_cell.length_c   1.000
_cell.angle_alpha   90.00
_cell.angle_beta   90.00
_cell.angle_gamma   90.00
#
_symmetry.space_group_name_H-M   'P 1'
#
loop_
_entity.id
_entity.type
_entity.pdbx_description
1 polymer ?
#
loop_
_entity_poly.entity_id
_entity_poly.type
_entity_poly.pdbx_seq_one_letter_code
_entity_poly.pdbx_strand_id
1 'polypeptide(L)'
;MAAETDGPVRSAETDKLWNELSIDPVELHLGKDSGFTLRAYRMSDTLPGAKAEGPEPAEDEEAEAEAPRGKHAEEAEAAPEDEDAPEPDAADFADEEPAADDDEDALDAEPEEVPAFLTRKGKLLVFREAEALVAYVKDNDDHDLAALEEYAELQERLSVDDIACDEDDTYELDLVVANLRGGQDAWEPELLIKAAEVGRDLGYALKNDSIVGSLAPGSPLDDLDEAFRVVVDGGLRGKLAKRRLKRSDSQQAAIAWRGVIAKINDHVEWRG
;
A
#
# COMPACT_ATOMS: atom_id res chain seq x y z
N MET A 1 -30.90 -10.74 -8.61
CA MET A 1 -30.37 -11.77 -9.52
C MET A 1 -28.93 -11.37 -9.73
N ALA A 2 -28.00 -12.01 -9.01
CA ALA A 2 -26.58 -11.80 -9.23
C ALA A 2 -26.29 -12.31 -10.64
N ALA A 3 -25.61 -11.50 -11.45
CA ALA A 3 -25.03 -12.00 -12.68
C ALA A 3 -23.94 -12.97 -12.24
N GLU A 4 -24.08 -14.25 -12.59
CA GLU A 4 -22.96 -15.19 -12.54
C GLU A 4 -21.88 -14.61 -13.45
N THR A 5 -20.77 -14.18 -12.86
CA THR A 5 -19.56 -13.79 -13.57
C THR A 5 -18.97 -15.06 -14.16
N ASP A 6 -19.36 -15.37 -15.39
CA ASP A 6 -18.81 -16.48 -16.20
C ASP A 6 -17.41 -16.08 -16.70
N GLY A 7 -16.49 -15.89 -15.74
CA GLY A 7 -15.07 -15.73 -16.00
C GLY A 7 -14.47 -17.06 -16.46
N PRO A 8 -13.34 -17.05 -17.19
CA PRO A 8 -12.68 -18.28 -17.58
C PRO A 8 -12.30 -19.08 -16.33
N VAL A 9 -12.91 -20.25 -16.15
CA VAL A 9 -12.58 -21.16 -15.06
C VAL A 9 -11.15 -21.64 -15.24
N ARG A 10 -10.28 -21.32 -14.28
CA ARG A 10 -8.88 -21.72 -14.24
C ARG A 10 -8.75 -23.24 -14.36
N SER A 11 -7.83 -23.71 -15.21
CA SER A 11 -7.64 -25.14 -15.43
C SER A 11 -6.79 -25.76 -14.32
N ALA A 12 -6.96 -27.06 -14.04
CA ALA A 12 -6.12 -27.75 -13.06
C ALA A 12 -4.62 -27.76 -13.43
N GLU A 13 -4.29 -27.64 -14.73
CA GLU A 13 -2.91 -27.50 -15.19
C GLU A 13 -2.36 -26.10 -14.88
N THR A 14 -3.19 -25.07 -15.06
CA THR A 14 -2.91 -23.69 -14.69
C THR A 14 -2.74 -23.55 -13.18
N ASP A 15 -3.63 -24.12 -12.37
CA ASP A 15 -3.49 -24.16 -10.91
C ASP A 15 -2.16 -24.80 -10.51
N LYS A 16 -1.82 -25.93 -11.13
CA LYS A 16 -0.58 -26.63 -10.85
C LYS A 16 0.65 -25.77 -11.18
N LEU A 17 0.65 -25.08 -12.31
CA LEU A 17 1.74 -24.19 -12.72
C LEU A 17 2.02 -23.13 -11.63
N TRP A 18 1.00 -22.37 -11.26
CA TRP A 18 1.15 -21.26 -10.33
C TRP A 18 1.46 -21.71 -8.90
N ASN A 19 0.86 -22.82 -8.45
CA ASN A 19 1.21 -23.44 -7.16
C ASN A 19 2.68 -23.92 -7.13
N GLU A 20 3.18 -24.52 -8.22
CA GLU A 20 4.58 -24.96 -8.30
C GLU A 20 5.55 -23.79 -8.26
N LEU A 21 5.22 -22.66 -8.90
CA LEU A 21 6.08 -21.48 -8.98
C LEU A 21 5.91 -20.53 -7.78
N SER A 22 4.83 -20.68 -7.00
CA SER A 22 4.44 -19.76 -5.92
C SER A 22 4.41 -18.31 -6.41
N ILE A 23 3.83 -18.11 -7.60
CA ILE A 23 3.56 -16.83 -8.25
C ILE A 23 2.11 -16.92 -8.73
N ASP A 24 1.33 -15.87 -8.55
CA ASP A 24 -0.08 -15.83 -8.94
C ASP A 24 -0.35 -14.67 -9.90
N PRO A 25 -1.19 -14.87 -10.93
CA PRO A 25 -1.73 -13.78 -11.72
C PRO A 25 -2.77 -13.02 -10.89
N VAL A 26 -2.70 -11.69 -10.91
CA VAL A 26 -3.63 -10.81 -10.18
C VAL A 26 -4.33 -9.89 -11.16
N GLU A 27 -5.66 -9.77 -11.05
CA GLU A 27 -6.46 -8.81 -11.80
C GLU A 27 -6.80 -7.61 -10.91
N LEU A 28 -6.51 -6.41 -11.40
CA LEU A 28 -6.79 -5.15 -10.72
C LEU A 28 -7.76 -4.31 -11.55
N HIS A 29 -8.89 -3.94 -10.96
CA HIS A 29 -9.79 -2.92 -11.51
C HIS A 29 -9.52 -1.59 -10.81
N LEU A 30 -9.02 -0.63 -11.58
CA LEU A 30 -8.53 0.65 -11.06
C LEU A 30 -9.09 1.80 -11.92
N GLY A 31 -10.03 2.54 -11.34
CA GLY A 31 -10.66 3.68 -11.98
C GLY A 31 -11.53 3.28 -13.17
N LYS A 32 -11.01 3.39 -14.39
CA LYS A 32 -11.72 3.05 -15.64
C LYS A 32 -11.07 1.93 -16.42
N ASP A 33 -9.91 1.48 -15.96
CA ASP A 33 -9.06 0.49 -16.60
C ASP A 33 -9.02 -0.75 -15.70
N SER A 34 -8.90 -1.92 -16.31
CA SER A 34 -8.58 -3.16 -15.63
C SER A 34 -7.41 -3.84 -16.32
N GLY A 35 -6.69 -4.69 -15.60
CA GLY A 35 -5.60 -5.44 -16.18
C GLY A 35 -4.90 -6.36 -15.19
N PHE A 36 -3.91 -7.06 -15.73
CA PHE A 36 -3.22 -8.16 -15.09
C PHE A 36 -1.82 -7.76 -14.64
N THR A 37 -1.40 -8.31 -13.50
CA THR A 37 -0.04 -8.27 -12.99
C THR A 37 0.31 -9.62 -12.36
N LEU A 38 1.50 -9.75 -11.79
CA LEU A 38 1.91 -10.95 -11.04
C LEU A 38 2.24 -10.56 -9.60
N ARG A 39 1.89 -11.44 -8.67
CA ARG A 39 2.24 -11.37 -7.24
C ARG A 39 2.91 -12.67 -6.80
N ALA A 40 3.83 -12.57 -5.86
CA ALA A 40 4.41 -13.69 -5.15
C ALA A 40 4.52 -13.33 -3.67
N TYR A 41 4.45 -14.32 -2.77
CA TYR A 41 4.85 -14.13 -1.38
C TYR A 41 6.20 -14.77 -1.13
N ARG A 42 7.10 -14.06 -0.45
CA ARG A 42 8.47 -14.50 -0.17
C ARG A 42 8.88 -14.03 1.22
N MET A 43 9.77 -14.78 1.86
CA MET A 43 10.37 -14.31 3.11
C MET A 43 11.16 -13.03 2.84
N SER A 44 11.02 -12.03 3.71
CA SER A 44 11.58 -10.70 3.51
C SER A 44 13.08 -10.76 3.21
N ASP A 45 13.84 -11.63 3.89
CA ASP A 45 15.28 -11.83 3.71
C ASP A 45 15.72 -12.46 2.38
N THR A 46 14.77 -12.93 1.57
CA THR A 46 15.01 -13.52 0.24
C THR A 46 14.83 -12.54 -0.92
N LEU A 47 14.23 -11.36 -0.67
CA LEU A 47 13.99 -10.36 -1.70
C LEU A 47 15.20 -9.42 -1.91
N PRO A 48 15.45 -8.96 -3.15
CA PRO A 48 16.47 -7.94 -3.41
C PRO A 48 16.20 -6.66 -2.61
N GLY A 49 17.18 -6.20 -1.85
CA GLY A 49 17.07 -5.01 -0.97
C GLY A 49 16.77 -5.33 0.50
N ALA A 50 16.56 -6.60 0.86
CA ALA A 50 16.42 -7.03 2.26
C ALA A 50 17.75 -7.06 3.04
N LYS A 51 18.87 -7.04 2.31
CA LYS A 51 20.20 -6.87 2.88
C LYS A 51 20.83 -5.61 2.31
N ALA A 52 20.85 -4.56 3.14
CA ALA A 52 21.59 -3.30 3.06
C ALA A 52 21.02 -2.16 2.19
N GLU A 53 20.54 -1.12 2.87
CA GLU A 53 21.23 0.18 2.91
C GLU A 53 21.37 0.60 4.40
N GLY A 54 22.43 0.14 5.07
CA GLY A 54 22.92 0.85 6.25
C GLY A 54 23.46 2.21 5.79
N PRO A 55 23.39 3.28 6.61
CA PRO A 55 23.88 4.58 6.20
C PRO A 55 25.34 4.45 5.75
N GLU A 56 25.61 4.81 4.50
CA GLU A 56 27.00 4.99 4.06
C GLU A 56 27.66 5.97 5.03
N PRO A 57 28.85 5.67 5.58
CA PRO A 57 29.53 6.61 6.45
C PRO A 57 29.78 7.87 5.64
N ALA A 58 29.13 8.98 6.05
CA ALA A 58 29.40 10.29 5.51
C ALA A 58 30.91 10.53 5.60
N GLU A 59 31.56 10.61 4.45
CA GLU A 59 32.95 11.04 4.39
C GLU A 59 33.02 12.49 4.90
N ASP A 60 33.77 12.67 5.99
CA ASP A 60 34.04 13.95 6.63
C ASP A 60 34.58 14.98 5.63
N GLU A 61 33.76 15.98 5.27
CA GLU A 61 34.24 17.25 4.74
C GLU A 61 34.14 18.33 5.84
N GLU A 62 35.20 18.41 6.66
CA GLU A 62 35.52 19.59 7.46
C GLU A 62 35.82 20.78 6.54
N ALA A 63 35.02 21.85 6.59
CA ALA A 63 35.47 23.19 6.17
C ALA A 63 34.65 24.32 6.82
N GLU A 64 35.21 24.81 7.93
CA GLU A 64 35.31 26.21 8.39
C GLU A 64 34.12 27.18 8.29
N ALA A 65 33.76 27.68 9.49
CA ALA A 65 32.99 28.86 9.76
C ALA A 65 33.56 30.14 9.11
N GLU A 66 32.69 31.05 8.68
CA GLU A 66 32.82 32.50 8.96
C GLU A 66 31.47 33.22 8.81
N ALA A 67 31.07 33.90 9.90
CA ALA A 67 29.99 34.89 9.89
C ALA A 67 30.58 36.29 9.70
N PRO A 68 29.94 37.21 8.95
CA PRO A 68 30.20 38.62 9.11
C PRO A 68 29.04 39.35 9.79
N ARG A 69 29.38 39.96 10.94
CA ARG A 69 28.64 41.05 11.58
C ARG A 69 28.66 42.29 10.68
N GLY A 70 27.50 42.92 10.46
CA GLY A 70 27.37 44.25 9.88
C GLY A 70 26.24 45.03 10.54
N LYS A 71 26.61 46.04 11.34
CA LYS A 71 25.72 46.98 12.05
C LYS A 71 25.13 48.02 11.08
N HIS A 72 23.89 48.43 11.32
CA HIS A 72 23.29 49.78 11.19
C HIS A 72 21.76 49.60 11.25
N ALA A 73 20.91 50.51 11.71
CA ALA A 73 20.90 51.59 12.70
C ALA A 73 19.40 51.95 12.84
N GLU A 74 18.98 52.24 14.08
CA GLU A 74 17.71 52.81 14.55
C GLU A 74 16.72 53.40 13.54
N GLU A 75 15.44 53.06 13.67
CA GLU A 75 14.40 54.08 13.93
C GLU A 75 13.19 53.45 14.64
N ALA A 76 12.87 54.02 15.79
CA ALA A 76 11.77 53.63 16.68
C ALA A 76 10.54 54.49 16.39
N GLU A 77 9.39 53.88 16.19
CA GLU A 77 8.09 54.52 16.42
C GLU A 77 7.30 53.72 17.45
N ALA A 78 7.01 54.40 18.56
CA ALA A 78 6.25 53.91 19.69
C ALA A 78 4.74 54.13 19.47
N ALA A 79 3.95 53.14 19.87
CA ALA A 79 2.53 53.27 20.19
C ALA A 79 2.13 52.15 21.18
N PRO A 80 1.10 52.38 22.02
CA PRO A 80 1.24 52.27 23.48
C PRO A 80 0.91 50.91 24.09
N GLU A 81 1.45 50.77 25.31
CA GLU A 81 1.33 49.70 26.30
C GLU A 81 -0.14 49.35 26.62
N ASP A 82 -0.48 48.06 26.48
CA ASP A 82 -1.69 47.45 27.05
C ASP A 82 -1.25 46.68 28.31
N GLU A 83 -1.38 47.36 29.46
CA GLU A 83 -1.17 46.81 30.80
C GLU A 83 -2.34 45.88 31.18
N ASP A 84 -2.31 44.59 30.78
CA ASP A 84 -2.88 43.45 31.54
C ASP A 84 -2.88 42.12 30.75
N ALA A 85 -1.76 41.75 30.14
CA ALA A 85 -1.53 40.37 29.69
C ALA A 85 -0.37 39.76 30.51
N PRO A 86 -0.58 38.68 31.29
CA PRO A 86 0.54 37.99 31.92
C PRO A 86 1.45 37.42 30.82
N GLU A 87 2.74 37.77 30.88
CA GLU A 87 3.77 37.18 30.02
C GLU A 87 3.74 35.64 30.20
N PRO A 88 3.76 34.85 29.11
CA PRO A 88 3.89 33.40 29.24
C PRO A 88 5.25 33.08 29.89
N ASP A 89 5.20 32.27 30.95
CA ASP A 89 6.37 31.86 31.71
C ASP A 89 7.36 31.13 30.79
N ALA A 90 8.62 31.57 30.79
CA ALA A 90 9.70 30.94 30.01
C ALA A 90 10.00 29.49 30.46
N ALA A 91 9.37 29.03 31.55
CA ALA A 91 9.40 27.64 32.00
C ALA A 91 8.48 26.68 31.22
N ASP A 92 7.54 27.17 30.40
CA ASP A 92 6.66 26.32 29.56
C ASP A 92 7.30 25.88 28.23
N PHE A 93 8.54 26.32 27.96
CA PHE A 93 9.33 25.92 26.77
C PHE A 93 10.57 25.09 27.13
N ALA A 94 10.60 24.52 28.34
CA ALA A 94 11.66 23.63 28.77
C ALA A 94 11.36 22.19 28.28
N ASP A 95 12.16 21.77 27.29
CA ASP A 95 12.48 20.37 26.95
C ASP A 95 11.30 19.38 26.96
N GLU A 96 10.52 19.39 25.87
CA GLU A 96 10.10 18.11 25.31
C GLU A 96 11.27 17.67 24.43
N GLU A 97 12.17 16.86 25.00
CA GLU A 97 13.19 16.18 24.22
C GLU A 97 12.49 15.51 23.01
N PRO A 98 12.98 15.70 21.77
CA PRO A 98 12.48 14.90 20.67
C PRO A 98 12.64 13.45 21.10
N ALA A 99 11.53 12.71 21.10
CA ALA A 99 11.53 11.28 21.35
C ALA A 99 12.69 10.68 20.54
N ALA A 100 13.67 10.17 21.27
CA ALA A 100 14.83 9.52 20.69
C ALA A 100 14.33 8.47 19.71
N ASP A 101 14.81 8.59 18.47
CA ASP A 101 14.90 7.59 17.43
C ASP A 101 14.35 6.21 17.84
N ASP A 102 13.13 5.91 17.39
CA ASP A 102 12.60 4.54 17.26
C ASP A 102 13.24 3.84 16.03
N ASP A 103 14.51 4.15 15.74
CA ASP A 103 15.37 3.49 14.74
C ASP A 103 16.16 2.32 15.37
N GLU A 104 15.71 1.82 16.53
CA GLU A 104 16.15 0.53 17.04
C GLU A 104 15.44 -0.60 16.26
N ASP A 105 16.22 -1.25 15.38
CA ASP A 105 16.06 -2.62 14.89
C ASP A 105 15.23 -2.93 13.64
N ALA A 106 15.20 -2.06 12.61
CA ALA A 106 14.85 -2.52 11.26
C ALA A 106 15.80 -3.63 10.73
N LEU A 107 17.00 -3.76 11.31
CA LEU A 107 18.02 -4.75 10.96
C LEU A 107 17.88 -6.09 11.70
N ASP A 108 17.05 -6.17 12.76
CA ASP A 108 16.87 -7.36 13.60
C ASP A 108 15.42 -7.90 13.55
N ALA A 109 14.59 -7.37 12.64
CA ALA A 109 13.26 -7.91 12.37
C ALA A 109 13.37 -9.38 11.91
N GLU A 110 12.64 -10.28 12.57
CA GLU A 110 12.56 -11.68 12.14
C GLU A 110 12.02 -11.74 10.69
N PRO A 111 12.55 -12.63 9.82
CA PRO A 111 12.05 -12.78 8.48
C PRO A 111 10.55 -13.10 8.48
N GLU A 112 9.78 -12.26 7.80
CA GLU A 112 8.34 -12.39 7.64
C GLU A 112 7.99 -12.61 6.18
N GLU A 113 6.86 -13.27 5.92
CA GLU A 113 6.37 -13.46 4.55
C GLU A 113 5.75 -12.17 4.04
N VAL A 114 6.27 -11.65 2.93
CA VAL A 114 5.92 -10.35 2.37
C VAL A 114 5.59 -10.46 0.87
N PRO A 115 4.73 -9.58 0.35
CA PRO A 115 4.35 -9.59 -1.05
C PRO A 115 5.43 -8.95 -1.93
N ALA A 116 5.73 -9.61 -3.04
CA ALA A 116 6.49 -9.09 -4.17
C ALA A 116 5.57 -9.03 -5.39
N PHE A 117 5.58 -7.91 -6.11
CA PHE A 117 4.80 -7.73 -7.34
C PHE A 117 5.70 -7.59 -8.56
N LEU A 118 5.10 -7.67 -9.74
CA LEU A 118 5.74 -7.28 -10.99
C LEU A 118 5.95 -5.75 -11.02
N THR A 119 6.96 -5.29 -10.29
CA THR A 119 7.35 -3.89 -10.17
C THR A 119 8.67 -3.62 -10.88
N ARG A 120 8.80 -2.41 -11.42
CA ARG A 120 10.04 -1.94 -12.04
C ARG A 120 10.26 -0.48 -11.66
N LYS A 121 11.39 -0.18 -11.01
CA LYS A 121 11.74 1.18 -10.57
C LYS A 121 10.63 1.82 -9.71
N GLY A 122 10.05 1.03 -8.80
CA GLY A 122 8.97 1.48 -7.91
C GLY A 122 7.62 1.71 -8.60
N LYS A 123 7.43 1.25 -9.84
CA LYS A 123 6.13 1.25 -10.53
C LYS A 123 5.58 -0.15 -10.65
N LEU A 124 4.30 -0.33 -10.32
CA LEU A 124 3.56 -1.55 -10.59
C LEU A 124 3.26 -1.64 -12.08
N LEU A 125 3.70 -2.72 -12.73
CA LEU A 125 3.39 -2.97 -14.13
C LEU A 125 2.03 -3.69 -14.21
N VAL A 126 1.08 -3.09 -14.93
CA VAL A 126 -0.26 -3.66 -15.14
C VAL A 126 -0.58 -3.67 -16.63
N PHE A 127 -1.01 -4.82 -17.14
CA PHE A 127 -1.22 -5.06 -18.56
C PHE A 127 -2.70 -5.22 -18.86
N ARG A 128 -3.22 -4.46 -19.83
CA ARG A 128 -4.65 -4.55 -20.22
C ARG A 128 -5.01 -5.88 -20.88
N GLU A 129 -4.03 -6.55 -21.46
CA GLU A 129 -4.20 -7.79 -22.22
C GLU A 129 -3.26 -8.85 -21.66
N ALA A 130 -3.76 -10.08 -21.50
CA ALA A 130 -2.98 -11.22 -21.02
C ALA A 130 -1.80 -11.51 -21.94
N GLU A 131 -2.00 -11.38 -23.26
CA GLU A 131 -0.98 -11.51 -24.29
C GLU A 131 0.20 -10.56 -24.06
N ALA A 132 -0.08 -9.32 -23.65
CA ALA A 132 0.95 -8.32 -23.39
C ALA A 132 1.74 -8.66 -22.11
N LEU A 133 1.07 -9.17 -21.06
CA LEU A 133 1.74 -9.66 -19.85
C LEU A 133 2.66 -10.84 -20.18
N VAL A 134 2.17 -11.83 -20.91
CA VAL A 134 2.96 -13.01 -21.29
C VAL A 134 4.15 -12.64 -22.16
N ALA A 135 3.95 -11.79 -23.16
CA ALA A 135 5.04 -11.29 -24.00
C ALA A 135 6.10 -10.56 -23.16
N TYR A 136 5.67 -9.71 -22.21
CA TYR A 136 6.57 -9.02 -21.33
C TYR A 136 7.40 -9.98 -20.47
N VAL A 137 6.75 -10.93 -19.79
CA VAL A 137 7.41 -11.91 -18.93
C VAL A 137 8.44 -12.71 -19.71
N LYS A 138 8.11 -13.17 -20.92
CA LYS A 138 9.02 -13.97 -21.76
C LYS A 138 10.27 -13.22 -22.21
N ASP A 139 10.14 -11.93 -22.47
CA ASP A 139 11.19 -11.13 -23.11
C ASP A 139 11.97 -10.24 -22.13
N ASN A 140 11.54 -10.11 -20.88
CA ASN A 140 12.12 -9.16 -19.91
C ASN A 140 12.42 -9.82 -18.56
N ASP A 141 13.53 -9.38 -17.97
CA ASP A 141 14.04 -9.74 -16.64
C ASP A 141 14.45 -8.49 -15.84
N ASP A 142 14.07 -7.29 -16.30
CA ASP A 142 14.50 -6.02 -15.71
C ASP A 142 13.47 -5.43 -14.74
N HIS A 143 12.98 -6.28 -13.84
CA HIS A 143 11.95 -6.00 -12.84
C HIS A 143 12.15 -6.86 -11.58
N ASP A 144 11.42 -6.58 -10.51
CA ASP A 144 11.73 -7.13 -9.18
C ASP A 144 11.46 -8.64 -9.07
N LEU A 145 10.44 -9.17 -9.76
CA LEU A 145 10.19 -10.62 -9.80
C LEU A 145 11.28 -11.44 -10.52
N ALA A 146 12.17 -10.80 -11.29
CA ALA A 146 13.23 -11.53 -11.99
C ALA A 146 14.29 -12.09 -11.04
N ALA A 147 14.30 -11.65 -9.78
CA ALA A 147 15.17 -12.17 -8.75
C ALA A 147 14.70 -13.51 -8.15
N LEU A 148 13.47 -13.94 -8.44
CA LEU A 148 12.95 -15.22 -7.97
C LEU A 148 13.62 -16.37 -8.73
N GLU A 149 14.03 -17.41 -8.02
CA GLU A 149 14.67 -18.59 -8.64
C GLU A 149 13.76 -19.25 -9.67
N GLU A 150 12.45 -19.24 -9.41
CA GLU A 150 11.42 -19.84 -10.28
C GLU A 150 11.10 -18.99 -11.52
N TYR A 151 11.58 -17.74 -11.61
CA TYR A 151 11.20 -16.83 -12.70
C TYR A 151 11.63 -17.35 -14.08
N ALA A 152 12.82 -17.96 -14.18
CA ALA A 152 13.28 -18.55 -15.44
C ALA A 152 12.37 -19.69 -15.93
N GLU A 153 11.84 -20.49 -14.99
CA GLU A 153 10.88 -21.55 -15.30
C GLU A 153 9.52 -20.97 -15.70
N LEU A 154 9.08 -19.88 -15.06
CA LEU A 154 7.90 -19.13 -15.48
C LEU A 154 8.02 -18.66 -16.94
N GLN A 155 9.15 -18.06 -17.32
CA GLN A 155 9.37 -17.58 -18.70
C GLN A 155 9.23 -18.70 -19.75
N GLU A 156 9.69 -19.91 -19.43
CA GLU A 156 9.61 -21.06 -20.35
C GLU A 156 8.18 -21.60 -20.48
N ARG A 157 7.47 -21.75 -19.35
CA ARG A 157 6.19 -22.46 -19.28
C ARG A 157 4.97 -21.59 -19.56
N LEU A 158 5.05 -20.30 -19.23
CA LEU A 158 3.88 -19.40 -19.23
C LEU A 158 3.23 -19.29 -20.61
N SER A 159 1.91 -19.42 -20.66
CA SER A 159 1.07 -19.19 -21.83
C SER A 159 -0.06 -18.20 -21.53
N VAL A 160 -0.74 -17.73 -22.56
CA VAL A 160 -1.86 -16.77 -22.42
C VAL A 160 -3.02 -17.40 -21.66
N ASP A 161 -3.28 -18.69 -21.90
CA ASP A 161 -4.34 -19.44 -21.23
C ASP A 161 -4.08 -19.62 -19.71
N ASP A 162 -2.84 -19.39 -19.27
CA ASP A 162 -2.48 -19.45 -17.85
C ASP A 162 -2.82 -18.15 -17.09
N ILE A 163 -3.05 -17.03 -17.79
CA ILE A 163 -3.49 -15.77 -17.17
C ILE A 163 -4.99 -15.82 -16.91
N ALA A 164 -5.38 -16.70 -15.99
CA ALA A 164 -6.73 -16.80 -15.44
C ALA A 164 -6.62 -16.58 -13.93
N CYS A 165 -7.11 -15.43 -13.46
CA CYS A 165 -7.14 -15.09 -12.03
C CYS A 165 -8.29 -15.81 -11.34
N ASP A 166 -8.03 -16.29 -10.12
CA ASP A 166 -9.11 -16.78 -9.27
C ASP A 166 -9.93 -15.60 -8.71
N GLU A 167 -11.11 -15.93 -8.16
CA GLU A 167 -11.94 -14.93 -7.50
C GLU A 167 -11.16 -14.21 -6.41
N ASP A 168 -10.35 -14.92 -5.62
CA ASP A 168 -9.55 -14.35 -4.53
C ASP A 168 -8.44 -13.39 -5.03
N ASP A 169 -7.98 -13.55 -6.27
CA ASP A 169 -6.93 -12.74 -6.91
C ASP A 169 -7.49 -11.67 -7.87
N THR A 170 -8.79 -11.42 -7.81
CA THR A 170 -9.48 -10.36 -8.58
C THR A 170 -9.92 -9.24 -7.64
N TYR A 171 -9.38 -8.03 -7.81
CA TYR A 171 -9.59 -6.91 -6.89
C TYR A 171 -10.29 -5.70 -7.53
N GLU A 172 -11.49 -5.37 -7.04
CA GLU A 172 -12.36 -4.31 -7.57
C GLU A 172 -12.19 -2.97 -6.83
N LEU A 173 -10.99 -2.36 -6.92
CA LEU A 173 -10.69 -1.12 -6.20
C LEU A 173 -11.49 0.09 -6.71
N ASP A 174 -11.95 0.06 -7.96
CA ASP A 174 -12.81 1.07 -8.57
C ASP A 174 -14.22 1.13 -7.94
N LEU A 175 -14.72 0.01 -7.40
CA LEU A 175 -16.04 -0.06 -6.75
C LEU A 175 -16.04 0.41 -5.30
N VAL A 176 -14.90 0.34 -4.60
CA VAL A 176 -14.78 0.63 -3.16
C VAL A 176 -15.40 1.97 -2.76
N VAL A 177 -15.04 3.05 -3.47
CA VAL A 177 -15.53 4.41 -3.13
C VAL A 177 -17.03 4.53 -3.39
N ALA A 178 -17.55 3.90 -4.45
CA ALA A 178 -18.96 3.91 -4.76
C ALA A 178 -19.76 3.10 -3.73
N ASN A 179 -19.26 1.91 -3.36
CA ASN A 179 -19.83 1.05 -2.33
C ASN A 179 -19.94 1.80 -0.99
N LEU A 180 -18.85 2.44 -0.55
CA LEU A 180 -18.85 3.20 0.70
C LEU A 180 -19.86 4.35 0.71
N ARG A 181 -19.97 5.09 -0.40
CA ARG A 181 -20.93 6.20 -0.56
C ARG A 181 -22.39 5.75 -0.64
N GLY A 182 -22.65 4.49 -1.01
CA GLY A 182 -23.99 3.90 -1.03
C GLY A 182 -24.67 3.86 0.35
N GLY A 183 -23.91 4.08 1.43
CA GLY A 183 -24.39 4.02 2.81
C GLY A 183 -24.26 2.62 3.40
N GLN A 184 -24.26 2.54 4.73
CA GLN A 184 -23.81 1.36 5.47
C GLN A 184 -24.67 0.10 5.26
N ASP A 185 -25.92 0.27 4.81
CA ASP A 185 -26.81 -0.84 4.49
C ASP A 185 -26.52 -1.48 3.13
N ALA A 186 -25.77 -0.79 2.26
CA ALA A 186 -25.36 -1.25 0.93
C ALA A 186 -23.90 -1.70 0.88
N TRP A 187 -23.17 -1.64 2.01
CA TRP A 187 -21.77 -2.05 2.05
C TRP A 187 -21.61 -3.55 1.79
N GLU A 188 -20.61 -3.89 1.01
CA GLU A 188 -20.23 -5.26 0.66
C GLU A 188 -18.94 -5.59 1.41
N PRO A 189 -19.01 -6.38 2.51
CA PRO A 189 -17.85 -6.64 3.37
C PRO A 189 -16.69 -7.29 2.62
N GLU A 190 -16.95 -8.28 1.77
CA GLU A 190 -15.92 -9.03 1.04
C GLU A 190 -15.15 -8.13 0.07
N LEU A 191 -15.83 -7.23 -0.66
CA LEU A 191 -15.20 -6.21 -1.49
C LEU A 191 -14.21 -5.35 -0.70
N LEU A 192 -14.62 -4.89 0.49
CA LEU A 192 -13.83 -3.98 1.31
C LEU A 192 -12.66 -4.68 2.01
N ILE A 193 -12.85 -5.95 2.39
CA ILE A 193 -11.80 -6.81 2.94
C ILE A 193 -10.72 -7.06 1.87
N LYS A 194 -11.12 -7.50 0.68
CA LYS A 194 -10.19 -7.73 -0.43
C LYS A 194 -9.46 -6.46 -0.84
N ALA A 195 -10.14 -5.32 -0.84
CA ALA A 195 -9.50 -4.03 -1.09
C ALA A 195 -8.44 -3.70 -0.04
N ALA A 196 -8.70 -3.97 1.25
CA ALA A 196 -7.73 -3.76 2.32
C ALA A 196 -6.51 -4.69 2.18
N GLU A 197 -6.73 -5.96 1.84
CA GLU A 197 -5.67 -6.95 1.60
C GLU A 197 -4.73 -6.49 0.49
N VAL A 198 -5.25 -6.28 -0.72
CA VAL A 198 -4.40 -5.82 -1.84
C VAL A 198 -3.83 -4.43 -1.60
N GLY A 199 -4.53 -3.58 -0.86
CA GLY A 199 -4.05 -2.25 -0.47
C GLY A 199 -2.82 -2.30 0.42
N ARG A 200 -2.80 -3.20 1.42
CA ARG A 200 -1.63 -3.43 2.29
C ARG A 200 -0.48 -4.02 1.47
N ASP A 201 -0.79 -5.01 0.63
CA ASP A 201 0.20 -5.68 -0.20
C ASP A 201 0.89 -4.73 -1.18
N LEU A 202 0.10 -3.93 -1.89
CA LEU A 202 0.63 -2.90 -2.79
C LEU A 202 1.35 -1.79 -2.02
N GLY A 203 0.86 -1.42 -0.83
CA GLY A 203 1.54 -0.46 0.04
C GLY A 203 2.97 -0.90 0.38
N TYR A 204 3.12 -2.17 0.75
CA TYR A 204 4.42 -2.78 1.03
C TYR A 204 5.29 -2.86 -0.22
N ALA A 205 4.80 -3.49 -1.29
CA ALA A 205 5.58 -3.73 -2.51
C ALA A 205 6.02 -2.43 -3.22
N LEU A 206 5.21 -1.37 -3.13
CA LEU A 206 5.53 -0.05 -3.68
C LEU A 206 6.36 0.82 -2.74
N LYS A 207 6.70 0.33 -1.54
CA LYS A 207 7.41 1.08 -0.48
C LYS A 207 6.73 2.44 -0.22
N ASN A 208 5.40 2.41 -0.08
CA ASN A 208 4.60 3.62 0.07
C ASN A 208 4.06 3.73 1.51
N ASP A 209 4.82 4.38 2.38
CA ASP A 209 4.48 4.59 3.80
C ASP A 209 3.12 5.26 3.99
N SER A 210 2.70 6.07 3.03
CA SER A 210 1.41 6.74 3.09
C SER A 210 0.22 5.80 2.86
N ILE A 211 0.39 4.74 2.06
CA ILE A 211 -0.58 3.65 1.92
C ILE A 211 -0.50 2.76 3.16
N VAL A 212 0.72 2.33 3.54
CA VAL A 212 0.96 1.48 4.71
C VAL A 212 0.33 2.09 5.96
N GLY A 213 0.64 3.35 6.28
CA GLY A 213 0.07 4.04 7.45
C GLY A 213 -1.45 4.25 7.37
N SER A 214 -2.04 4.33 6.16
CA SER A 214 -3.50 4.45 6.00
C SER A 214 -4.24 3.15 6.30
N LEU A 215 -3.56 2.00 6.21
CA LEU A 215 -4.11 0.65 6.39
C LEU A 215 -3.43 -0.12 7.54
N ALA A 216 -2.59 0.56 8.32
CA ALA A 216 -1.86 -0.02 9.44
C ALA A 216 -2.80 -0.41 10.59
N PRO A 217 -2.40 -1.36 11.45
CA PRO A 217 -3.18 -1.74 12.62
C PRO A 217 -3.64 -0.55 13.46
N GLY A 218 -4.94 -0.47 13.74
CA GLY A 218 -5.56 0.62 14.52
C GLY A 218 -5.77 1.93 13.74
N SER A 219 -5.45 1.97 12.45
CA SER A 219 -5.90 3.06 11.58
C SER A 219 -7.42 3.01 11.38
N PRO A 220 -8.08 4.14 11.03
CA PRO A 220 -9.52 4.13 10.79
C PRO A 220 -9.99 3.17 9.69
N LEU A 221 -9.15 2.86 8.69
CA LEU A 221 -9.50 1.89 7.65
C LEU A 221 -9.28 0.45 8.12
N ASP A 222 -8.26 0.21 8.94
CA ASP A 222 -8.02 -1.10 9.56
C ASP A 222 -9.14 -1.47 10.55
N ASP A 223 -9.55 -0.55 11.42
CA ASP A 223 -10.71 -0.71 12.30
C ASP A 223 -11.99 -1.08 11.53
N LEU A 224 -12.12 -0.56 10.31
CA LEU A 224 -13.23 -0.83 9.41
C LEU A 224 -13.12 -2.24 8.80
N ASP A 225 -11.95 -2.63 8.30
CA ASP A 225 -11.63 -3.97 7.80
C ASP A 225 -11.91 -5.04 8.87
N GLU A 226 -11.35 -4.88 10.06
CA GLU A 226 -11.57 -5.78 11.20
C GLU A 226 -13.05 -5.93 11.54
N ALA A 227 -13.80 -4.83 11.51
CA ALA A 227 -15.24 -4.88 11.73
C ALA A 227 -15.98 -5.64 10.60
N PHE A 228 -15.52 -5.55 9.35
CA PHE A 228 -16.07 -6.33 8.24
C PHE A 228 -15.76 -7.81 8.36
N ARG A 229 -14.52 -8.19 8.71
CA ARG A 229 -14.14 -9.60 8.96
C ARG A 229 -15.03 -10.22 10.03
N VAL A 230 -15.25 -9.52 11.14
CA VAL A 230 -16.18 -9.95 12.20
C VAL A 230 -17.62 -10.08 11.70
N VAL A 231 -18.05 -9.26 10.73
CA VAL A 231 -19.38 -9.37 10.10
C VAL A 231 -19.48 -10.62 9.22
N VAL A 232 -18.45 -10.91 8.42
CA VAL A 232 -18.39 -12.09 7.54
C VAL A 232 -18.38 -13.38 8.37
N ASP A 233 -17.58 -13.45 9.43
CA ASP A 233 -17.56 -14.56 10.39
C ASP A 233 -18.94 -14.79 11.05
N GLY A 234 -19.74 -13.73 11.16
CA GLY A 234 -21.13 -13.79 11.58
C GLY A 234 -21.35 -14.01 13.09
N GLY A 235 -22.42 -14.74 13.42
CA GLY A 235 -22.83 -14.98 14.80
C GLY A 235 -23.29 -13.73 15.56
N LEU A 236 -23.26 -13.80 16.91
CA LEU A 236 -23.68 -12.67 17.76
C LEU A 236 -22.72 -11.48 17.68
N ARG A 237 -21.41 -11.76 17.54
CA ARG A 237 -20.37 -10.73 17.39
C ARG A 237 -20.53 -9.98 16.07
N GLY A 238 -20.74 -10.67 14.95
CA GLY A 238 -21.03 -10.05 13.65
C GLY A 238 -22.28 -9.17 13.67
N LYS A 239 -23.36 -9.58 14.35
CA LYS A 239 -24.55 -8.73 14.53
C LYS A 239 -24.27 -7.44 15.31
N LEU A 240 -23.37 -7.49 16.30
CA LEU A 240 -22.95 -6.30 17.05
C LEU A 240 -22.02 -5.41 16.21
N ALA A 241 -21.06 -6.01 15.48
CA ALA A 241 -20.17 -5.31 14.56
C ALA A 241 -20.97 -4.58 13.47
N LYS A 242 -21.95 -5.23 12.84
CA LYS A 242 -22.86 -4.59 11.87
C LYS A 242 -23.61 -3.39 12.44
N ARG A 243 -24.00 -3.43 13.73
CA ARG A 243 -24.64 -2.30 14.41
C ARG A 243 -23.66 -1.15 14.71
N ARG A 244 -22.39 -1.46 14.96
CA ARG A 244 -21.32 -0.46 15.11
C ARG A 244 -21.02 0.20 13.76
N LEU A 245 -20.85 -0.59 12.70
CA LEU A 245 -20.63 -0.12 11.32
C LEU A 245 -21.72 0.84 10.86
N LYS A 246 -22.99 0.59 11.21
CA LYS A 246 -24.11 1.52 10.92
C LYS A 246 -23.96 2.93 11.51
N ARG A 247 -23.05 3.13 12.47
CA ARG A 247 -22.75 4.45 13.08
C ARG A 247 -21.48 5.08 12.50
N SER A 248 -20.72 4.34 11.70
CA SER A 248 -19.50 4.82 11.07
C SER A 248 -19.82 5.89 10.02
N ASP A 249 -18.94 6.87 9.87
CA ASP A 249 -19.08 7.92 8.85
C ASP A 249 -18.68 7.37 7.47
N SER A 250 -19.67 7.13 6.61
CA SER A 250 -19.46 6.59 5.28
C SER A 250 -18.76 7.55 4.32
N GLN A 251 -18.94 8.87 4.51
CA GLN A 251 -18.24 9.86 3.70
C GLN A 251 -16.76 9.91 4.08
N GLN A 252 -16.45 9.86 5.36
CA GLN A 252 -15.06 9.84 5.83
C GLN A 252 -14.33 8.58 5.35
N ALA A 253 -14.96 7.40 5.45
CA ALA A 253 -14.39 6.15 4.92
C ALA A 253 -14.15 6.25 3.40
N ALA A 254 -15.10 6.78 2.64
CA ALA A 254 -14.96 6.97 1.19
C ALA A 254 -13.88 8.00 0.81
N ILE A 255 -13.65 9.03 1.64
CA ILE A 255 -12.56 9.99 1.45
C ILE A 255 -11.21 9.31 1.68
N ALA A 256 -11.06 8.56 2.78
CA ALA A 256 -9.84 7.85 3.11
C ALA A 256 -9.46 6.84 2.02
N TRP A 257 -10.41 6.00 1.59
CA TRP A 257 -10.20 5.03 0.51
C TRP A 257 -9.85 5.66 -0.84
N ARG A 258 -10.47 6.79 -1.19
CA ARG A 258 -10.09 7.53 -2.39
C ARG A 258 -8.63 8.00 -2.34
N GLY A 259 -8.14 8.37 -1.16
CA GLY A 259 -6.74 8.75 -0.95
C GLY A 259 -5.79 7.58 -1.16
N VAL A 260 -6.12 6.40 -0.66
CA VAL A 260 -5.36 5.16 -0.89
C VAL A 260 -5.33 4.82 -2.38
N ILE A 261 -6.49 4.77 -3.04
CA ILE A 261 -6.60 4.43 -4.47
C ILE A 261 -5.87 5.45 -5.36
N ALA A 262 -5.87 6.73 -5.01
CA ALA A 262 -5.11 7.75 -5.74
C ALA A 262 -3.61 7.47 -5.69
N LYS A 263 -3.07 7.17 -4.51
CA LYS A 263 -1.65 6.85 -4.34
C LYS A 263 -1.24 5.57 -5.06
N ILE A 264 -2.10 4.54 -5.06
CA ILE A 264 -1.88 3.33 -5.85
C ILE A 264 -1.81 3.69 -7.33
N ASN A 265 -2.79 4.42 -7.86
CA ASN A 265 -2.82 4.84 -9.27
C ASN A 265 -1.57 5.63 -9.69
N ASP A 266 -1.02 6.48 -8.82
CA ASP A 266 0.21 7.23 -9.10
C ASP A 266 1.43 6.32 -9.31
N HIS A 267 1.38 5.07 -8.84
CA HIS A 267 2.44 4.07 -8.98
C HIS A 267 2.16 3.03 -10.09
N VAL A 268 0.99 3.07 -10.72
CA VAL A 268 0.64 2.12 -11.79
C VAL A 268 1.17 2.61 -13.13
N GLU A 269 1.93 1.75 -13.79
CA GLU A 269 2.32 1.90 -15.19
C GLU A 269 1.48 0.95 -16.05
N TRP A 270 0.48 1.51 -16.72
CA TRP A 270 -0.39 0.76 -17.61
C TRP A 270 0.30 0.43 -18.94
N ARG A 271 0.28 -0.86 -19.32
CA ARG A 271 0.85 -1.39 -20.56
C ARG A 271 -0.22 -2.09 -21.40
N GLY A 272 0.08 -2.25 -22.68
CA GLY A 272 -0.73 -2.93 -23.69
C GLY A 272 0.10 -3.19 -24.94
#